data_AF-A0A2H0HTJ6-F1
#
_entry.id   AF-A0A2H0HTJ6-F1
#
_cell.length_a   1.000
_cell.length_b   1.000
_cell.length_c   1.000
_cell.angle_alpha   90.00
_cell.angle_beta   90.00
_cell.angle_gamma   90.00
#
_symmetry.space_group_name_H-M   'P 1'
#
loop_
_entity.id
_entity.type
_entity.pdbx_description
1 polymer ?
#
loop_
_entity_poly.entity_id
_entity_poly.type
_entity_poly.pdbx_seq_one_letter_code
_entity_poly.pdbx_strand_id
1 'polypeptide(L)'
;MTRALPFVIALALAASTGAHATDRGERVERHLDRRGDRSEQRLDQRGDHIAAHADRRAQRLDSNGHPRAARHIDARGERVDARLDRRGEHIDMRLERKGERIDGRLDRRHERG
;
A
#
# COMPACT_ATOMS: atom_id res chain seq x y z
N MET A 1 -33.88 -34.36 50.62
CA MET A 1 -34.40 -32.97 50.53
C MET A 1 -33.21 -32.03 50.45
N THR A 2 -33.28 -30.99 49.60
CA THR A 2 -32.43 -29.76 49.49
C THR A 2 -30.92 -29.95 49.23
N ARG A 3 -30.38 -29.86 48.00
CA ARG A 3 -30.10 -28.68 47.13
C ARG A 3 -29.37 -27.51 47.82
N ALA A 4 -28.11 -27.27 47.43
CA ALA A 4 -27.61 -26.07 46.73
C ALA A 4 -26.14 -25.74 47.11
N LEU A 5 -25.21 -26.01 46.19
CA LEU A 5 -23.90 -25.37 46.13
C LEU A 5 -24.00 -24.29 45.03
N PRO A 6 -23.81 -22.99 45.31
CA PRO A 6 -23.82 -21.99 44.26
C PRO A 6 -22.56 -22.17 43.42
N PHE A 7 -22.76 -22.42 42.12
CA PHE A 7 -21.76 -22.35 41.06
C PHE A 7 -21.17 -20.93 41.07
N VAL A 8 -20.02 -20.77 41.73
CA VAL A 8 -19.20 -19.56 41.60
C VAL A 8 -18.32 -19.75 40.36
N ILE A 9 -18.24 -18.68 39.58
CA ILE A 9 -17.35 -18.47 38.44
C ILE A 9 -17.82 -19.12 37.13
N ALA A 10 -18.85 -18.50 36.53
CA ALA A 10 -18.93 -18.40 35.07
C ALA A 10 -17.68 -17.60 34.61
N LEU A 11 -16.61 -18.36 34.40
CA LEU A 11 -15.30 -17.91 33.98
C LEU A 11 -15.44 -17.15 32.66
N ALA A 12 -14.93 -15.92 32.68
CA ALA A 12 -14.82 -14.99 31.58
C ALA A 12 -14.09 -15.61 30.36
N LEU A 13 -14.80 -16.42 29.59
CA LEU A 13 -14.29 -17.08 28.39
C LEU A 13 -14.98 -16.60 27.11
N ALA A 14 -15.58 -15.40 27.15
CA ALA A 14 -16.17 -14.73 25.99
C ALA A 14 -15.37 -13.49 25.55
N ALA A 15 -14.42 -13.02 26.35
CA ALA A 15 -13.68 -11.78 26.07
C ALA A 15 -12.37 -11.97 25.27
N SER A 16 -11.88 -13.20 25.12
CA SER A 16 -10.59 -13.46 24.46
C SER A 16 -10.69 -13.59 22.93
N THR A 17 -11.85 -13.91 22.36
CA THR A 17 -12.00 -14.13 20.91
C THR A 17 -12.02 -12.83 20.10
N GLY A 18 -12.61 -11.75 20.64
CA GLY A 18 -12.69 -10.44 19.97
C GLY A 18 -11.34 -9.72 19.88
N ALA A 19 -10.53 -9.77 20.94
CA ALA A 19 -9.24 -9.06 21.00
C ALA A 19 -8.17 -9.64 20.04
N HIS A 20 -8.22 -10.94 19.76
CA HIS A 20 -7.26 -11.58 18.84
C HIS A 20 -7.58 -11.31 17.35
N ALA A 21 -8.84 -11.03 17.02
CA ALA A 21 -9.26 -10.74 15.65
C ALA A 21 -8.92 -9.29 15.24
N THR A 22 -9.08 -8.33 16.15
CA THR A 22 -8.68 -6.93 15.94
C THR A 22 -7.16 -6.77 15.80
N ASP A 23 -6.37 -7.37 16.71
CA ASP A 23 -4.90 -7.33 16.63
C ASP A 23 -4.37 -7.89 15.30
N ARG A 24 -4.99 -8.95 14.79
CA ARG A 24 -4.63 -9.56 13.51
C ARG A 24 -5.00 -8.66 12.33
N GLY A 25 -6.12 -7.95 12.38
CA GLY A 25 -6.55 -6.99 11.36
C GLY A 25 -5.56 -5.83 11.26
N GLU A 26 -5.31 -5.16 12.37
CA GLU A 26 -4.38 -4.02 12.42
C GLU A 26 -2.95 -4.41 11.99
N ARG A 27 -2.49 -5.62 12.32
CA ARG A 27 -1.17 -6.10 11.88
C ARG A 27 -1.11 -6.27 10.36
N VAL A 28 -2.22 -6.63 9.73
CA VAL A 28 -2.28 -6.80 8.27
C VAL A 28 -2.39 -5.45 7.57
N GLU A 29 -3.19 -4.52 8.07
CA GLU A 29 -3.25 -3.13 7.59
C GLU A 29 -1.86 -2.48 7.63
N ARG A 30 -1.21 -2.46 8.80
CA ARG A 30 0.16 -1.94 8.95
C ARG A 30 1.19 -2.64 8.06
N HIS A 31 0.93 -3.86 7.60
CA HIS A 31 1.79 -4.54 6.65
C HIS A 31 1.53 -4.11 5.20
N LEU A 32 0.28 -3.83 4.85
CA LEU A 32 -0.11 -3.33 3.53
C LEU A 32 0.35 -1.88 3.35
N ASP A 33 0.20 -1.02 4.35
CA ASP A 33 0.63 0.38 4.30
C ASP A 33 2.14 0.48 4.05
N ARG A 34 2.94 -0.15 4.92
CA ARG A 34 4.41 -0.19 4.76
C ARG A 34 4.85 -0.77 3.41
N ARG A 35 4.05 -1.65 2.83
CA ARG A 35 4.32 -2.22 1.51
C ARG A 35 3.95 -1.22 0.40
N GLY A 36 2.88 -0.46 0.57
CA GLY A 36 2.50 0.70 -0.25
C GLY A 36 3.61 1.73 -0.26
N ASP A 37 4.00 2.26 0.90
CA ASP A 37 5.04 3.27 1.07
C ASP A 37 6.35 2.85 0.40
N ARG A 38 6.77 1.59 0.60
CA ARG A 38 7.99 1.07 -0.04
C ARG A 38 7.86 0.98 -1.56
N SER A 39 6.67 0.72 -2.07
CA SER A 39 6.43 0.65 -3.51
C SER A 39 6.43 2.04 -4.13
N GLU A 40 5.76 3.01 -3.50
CA GLU A 40 5.73 4.43 -3.87
C GLU A 40 7.16 5.00 -3.89
N GLN A 41 7.89 4.90 -2.78
CA GLN A 41 9.25 5.40 -2.68
C GLN A 41 10.19 4.82 -3.76
N ARG A 42 9.99 3.56 -4.17
CA ARG A 42 10.78 2.94 -5.24
C ARG A 42 10.38 3.42 -6.64
N LEU A 43 9.13 3.81 -6.83
CA LEU A 43 8.68 4.39 -8.09
C LEU A 43 9.19 5.81 -8.23
N ASP A 44 9.12 6.61 -7.16
CA ASP A 44 9.62 7.98 -7.13
C ASP A 44 11.12 8.03 -7.42
N GLN A 45 11.92 7.27 -6.66
CA GLN A 45 13.38 7.19 -6.90
C GLN A 45 13.72 6.77 -8.32
N ARG A 46 12.87 5.93 -8.93
CA ARG A 46 13.06 5.49 -10.31
C ARG A 46 12.66 6.60 -11.30
N GLY A 47 11.59 7.34 -11.02
CA GLY A 47 11.16 8.53 -11.78
C GLY A 47 12.27 9.56 -11.79
N ASP A 48 12.75 9.96 -10.61
CA ASP A 48 13.85 10.92 -10.42
C ASP A 48 15.11 10.52 -11.20
N HIS A 49 15.51 9.25 -11.11
CA HIS A 49 16.68 8.77 -11.84
C HIS A 49 16.50 8.86 -13.36
N ILE A 50 15.29 8.57 -13.86
CA ILE A 50 14.99 8.64 -15.29
C ILE A 50 14.93 10.09 -15.76
N ALA A 51 14.28 10.98 -15.01
CA ALA A 51 14.23 12.42 -15.29
C ALA A 51 15.65 12.99 -15.35
N ALA A 52 16.46 12.78 -14.30
CA ALA A 52 17.84 13.25 -14.25
C ALA A 52 18.72 12.68 -15.39
N HIS A 53 18.44 11.46 -15.86
CA HIS A 53 19.14 10.89 -17.01
C HIS A 53 18.67 11.51 -18.34
N ALA A 54 17.37 11.76 -18.49
CA ALA A 54 16.80 12.42 -19.66
C ALA A 54 17.36 13.84 -19.81
N ASP A 55 17.32 14.64 -18.73
CA ASP A 55 17.80 16.02 -18.71
C ASP A 55 19.28 16.12 -19.10
N ARG A 56 20.13 15.30 -18.49
CA ARG A 56 21.57 15.25 -18.82
C ARG A 56 21.81 14.91 -20.28
N ARG A 57 21.00 14.01 -20.85
CA ARG A 57 21.13 13.63 -22.25
C ARG A 57 20.60 14.72 -23.18
N ALA A 58 19.51 15.38 -22.83
CA ALA A 58 18.96 16.49 -23.60
C ALA A 58 19.91 17.69 -23.61
N GLN A 59 20.48 18.08 -22.47
CA GLN A 59 21.49 19.14 -22.38
C GLN A 59 22.71 18.85 -23.27
N ARG A 60 23.20 17.60 -23.29
CA ARG A 60 24.30 17.20 -24.18
C ARG A 60 23.93 17.32 -25.66
N LEU A 61 22.72 16.91 -26.02
CA LEU A 61 22.24 17.02 -27.40
C LEU A 61 22.10 18.48 -27.82
N ASP A 62 21.54 19.31 -26.95
CA ASP A 62 21.37 20.74 -27.19
C ASP A 62 22.71 21.45 -27.37
N SER A 63 23.67 21.18 -26.46
CA SER A 63 25.05 21.70 -26.54
C SER A 63 25.77 21.27 -27.82
N ASN A 64 25.43 20.10 -28.37
CA ASN A 64 25.97 19.58 -29.62
C ASN A 64 25.19 20.05 -30.86
N GLY A 65 24.29 21.03 -30.73
CA GLY A 65 23.51 21.57 -31.84
C GLY A 65 22.35 20.70 -32.32
N HIS A 66 21.86 19.78 -31.48
CA HIS A 66 20.74 18.88 -31.79
C HIS A 66 19.48 19.19 -30.95
N PRO A 67 18.92 20.40 -31.01
CA PRO A 67 17.82 20.83 -30.13
C PRO A 67 16.53 20.02 -30.35
N ARG A 68 16.27 19.54 -31.57
CA ARG A 68 15.12 18.67 -31.85
C ARG A 68 15.24 17.31 -31.16
N ALA A 69 16.44 16.75 -31.14
CA ALA A 69 16.70 15.48 -30.46
C ALA A 69 16.64 15.66 -28.94
N ALA A 70 17.12 16.79 -28.40
CA ALA A 70 17.01 17.14 -26.99
C ALA A 70 15.53 17.14 -26.54
N ARG A 71 14.67 17.91 -27.22
CA ARG A 71 13.22 17.95 -26.93
C ARG A 71 12.55 16.58 -27.01
N HIS A 72 12.98 15.74 -27.94
CA HIS A 72 12.44 14.38 -28.06
C HIS A 72 12.80 13.51 -26.86
N ILE A 73 14.01 13.68 -26.30
CA ILE A 73 14.44 12.97 -25.10
C ILE A 73 13.68 13.47 -23.86
N ASP A 74 13.52 14.79 -23.71
CA ASP A 74 12.76 15.38 -22.59
C ASP A 74 11.31 14.88 -22.58
N ALA A 75 10.63 15.00 -23.73
CA ALA A 75 9.25 14.50 -23.87
C ALA A 75 9.13 12.99 -23.62
N ARG A 76 10.21 12.22 -23.88
CA ARG A 76 10.24 10.80 -23.55
C ARG A 76 10.42 10.58 -22.04
N GLY A 77 11.22 11.39 -21.37
CA GLY A 77 11.38 11.41 -19.92
C GLY A 77 10.03 11.62 -19.23
N GLU A 78 9.33 12.70 -19.57
CA GLU A 78 7.99 13.03 -19.05
C GLU A 78 6.98 11.90 -19.25
N ARG A 79 6.98 11.25 -20.42
CA ARG A 79 6.09 10.11 -20.70
C ARG A 79 6.36 8.91 -19.80
N VAL A 80 7.62 8.68 -19.45
CA VAL A 80 8.00 7.59 -18.55
C VAL A 80 7.58 7.92 -17.13
N ASP A 81 7.80 9.17 -16.70
CA ASP A 81 7.39 9.69 -15.40
C ASP A 81 5.88 9.51 -15.18
N ALA A 82 5.07 10.05 -16.10
CA ALA A 82 3.61 9.87 -16.08
C ALA A 82 3.15 8.41 -16.14
N ARG A 83 3.98 7.48 -16.64
CA ARG A 83 3.68 6.04 -16.60
C ARG A 83 3.99 5.41 -15.24
N LEU A 84 4.99 5.93 -14.52
CA LEU A 84 5.30 5.51 -13.17
C LEU A 84 4.24 6.01 -12.19
N ASP A 85 3.74 7.24 -12.34
CA ASP A 85 2.65 7.79 -11.52
C ASP A 85 1.39 6.93 -11.61
N ARG A 86 0.89 6.71 -12.83
CA ARG A 86 -0.27 5.83 -13.09
C ARG A 86 -0.07 4.41 -12.53
N ARG A 87 1.18 3.96 -12.46
CA ARG A 87 1.49 2.65 -11.87
C ARG A 87 1.43 2.70 -10.35
N GLY A 88 1.87 3.80 -9.73
CA GLY A 88 1.69 4.09 -8.31
C GLY A 88 0.21 4.03 -7.94
N GLU A 89 -0.60 4.85 -8.61
CA GLU A 89 -2.06 4.89 -8.39
C GLU A 89 -2.71 3.49 -8.52
N HIS A 90 -2.29 2.69 -9.50
CA HIS A 90 -2.81 1.33 -9.67
C HIS A 90 -2.43 0.39 -8.52
N ILE A 91 -1.25 0.58 -7.94
CA ILE A 91 -0.82 -0.18 -6.76
C ILE A 91 -1.65 0.24 -5.55
N ASP A 92 -1.89 1.53 -5.36
CA ASP A 92 -2.66 2.06 -4.23
C ASP A 92 -4.09 1.53 -4.25
N MET A 93 -4.77 1.66 -5.40
CA MET A 93 -6.12 1.09 -5.60
C MET A 93 -6.18 -0.43 -5.36
N ARG A 94 -5.06 -1.15 -5.57
CA ARG A 94 -5.01 -2.60 -5.35
C ARG A 94 -4.77 -2.93 -3.88
N LEU A 95 -4.03 -2.09 -3.15
CA LEU A 95 -3.81 -2.23 -1.72
C LEU A 95 -5.07 -1.87 -0.95
N GLU A 96 -5.76 -0.79 -1.32
CA GLU A 96 -7.04 -0.37 -0.74
C GLU A 96 -8.10 -1.47 -0.87
N ARG A 97 -8.36 -1.96 -2.09
CA ARG A 97 -9.27 -3.11 -2.32
C ARG A 97 -8.88 -4.37 -1.56
N LYS A 98 -7.59 -4.53 -1.24
CA LYS A 98 -7.14 -5.66 -0.43
C LYS A 98 -7.45 -5.44 1.04
N GLY A 99 -7.28 -4.21 1.55
CA GLY A 99 -7.72 -3.77 2.88
C GLY A 99 -9.21 -4.02 3.07
N GLU A 100 -10.06 -3.47 2.22
CA GLU A 100 -11.53 -3.64 2.28
C GLU A 100 -11.96 -5.12 2.34
N ARG A 101 -11.29 -5.99 1.56
CA ARG A 101 -11.58 -7.44 1.56
C ARG A 101 -11.19 -8.11 2.87
N ILE A 102 -10.18 -7.62 3.56
CA ILE A 102 -9.75 -8.10 4.87
C ILE A 102 -10.74 -7.62 5.92
N ASP A 103 -11.12 -6.35 5.89
CA ASP A 103 -12.07 -5.73 6.84
C ASP A 103 -13.39 -6.48 6.79
N GLY A 104 -13.96 -6.66 5.59
CA GLY A 104 -15.21 -7.41 5.44
C GLY A 104 -15.10 -8.89 5.84
N ARG A 105 -13.90 -9.49 5.89
CA ARG A 105 -13.71 -10.85 6.46
C ARG A 105 -13.65 -10.83 7.98
N LEU A 106 -13.11 -9.77 8.57
CA LEU A 106 -13.07 -9.58 10.02
C LEU A 106 -14.47 -9.28 10.54
N ASP A 107 -15.22 -8.38 9.91
CA ASP A 107 -16.60 -8.06 10.28
C ASP A 107 -17.49 -9.31 10.31
N ARG A 108 -17.46 -10.10 9.23
CA ARG A 108 -18.22 -11.37 9.15
C ARG A 108 -17.79 -12.42 10.20
N ARG A 109 -16.58 -12.34 10.75
CA ARG A 109 -16.15 -13.21 11.86
C ARG A 109 -16.64 -12.68 13.20
N HIS A 110 -16.70 -11.37 13.36
CA HIS A 110 -17.20 -10.70 14.57
C HIS A 110 -18.72 -10.87 14.72
N GLU A 111 -19.48 -10.89 13.61
CA GLU A 111 -20.93 -11.14 13.64
C GLU A 111 -21.31 -12.60 13.94
N ARG A 112 -20.36 -13.55 13.84
CA ARG A 112 -20.60 -15.00 13.97
C ARG A 112 -20.09 -15.60 15.28
N GLY A 113 -19.37 -14.84 16.10
CA GLY A 113 -18.79 -15.26 17.38
C GLY A 113 -19.50 -14.61 18.54
#